data_AF-A1DYC6-F1
#
_entry.id   AF-A1DYC6-F1
#
_cell.length_a   1.000
_cell.length_b   1.000
_cell.length_c   1.000
_cell.angle_alpha   90.00
_cell.angle_beta   90.00
_cell.angle_gamma   90.00
#
_symmetry.space_group_name_H-M   'P 1'
#
loop_
_entity.id
_entity.type
_entity.pdbx_description
1 polymer ?
#
loop_
_entity_poly.entity_id
_entity_poly.type
_entity_poly.pdbx_seq_one_letter_code
_entity_poly.pdbx_strand_id
1 'polypeptide(L)' 'APGTPHSHTKPYVRSKGRKFERARGRRASRGYKN' A
#
# COMPACT_ATOMS: atom_id res chain seq x y z
N ALA A 1 -9.10 0.73 -7.25
CA ALA A 1 -8.93 1.56 -6.03
C ALA A 1 -7.59 1.19 -5.39
N PRO A 2 -6.95 2.05 -4.56
CA PRO A 2 -5.69 1.68 -3.92
C PRO A 2 -5.85 0.39 -3.12
N GLY A 3 -5.03 -0.63 -3.43
CA GLY A 3 -5.13 -1.93 -2.76
C GLY A 3 -6.08 -2.93 -3.43
N THR A 4 -6.56 -2.68 -4.64
CA THR A 4 -7.12 -3.74 -5.49
C THR A 4 -6.01 -4.34 -6.37
N PRO A 5 -6.08 -5.65 -6.69
CA PRO A 5 -5.13 -6.28 -7.61
C PRO A 5 -5.02 -5.50 -8.92
N HIS A 6 -3.80 -5.38 -9.43
CA HIS A 6 -3.46 -4.66 -10.67
C HIS A 6 -3.84 -3.16 -10.69
N SER A 7 -4.07 -2.54 -9.54
CA SER A 7 -4.32 -1.09 -9.48
C SER A 7 -3.04 -0.27 -9.41
N HIS A 8 -2.98 0.76 -10.26
CA HIS A 8 -1.92 1.78 -10.22
C HIS A 8 -2.37 3.10 -9.58
N THR A 9 -3.58 3.12 -8.99
CA THR A 9 -4.12 4.29 -8.31
C THR A 9 -3.25 4.67 -7.11
N LYS A 10 -2.81 5.93 -7.04
CA LYS A 10 -2.05 6.46 -5.90
C LYS A 10 -2.99 6.66 -4.70
N PRO A 11 -2.65 6.17 -3.50
CA PRO A 11 -3.43 6.46 -2.29
C PRO A 11 -3.24 7.91 -1.86
N TYR A 12 -4.29 8.49 -1.30
CA TYR A 12 -4.28 9.83 -0.71
C TYR A 12 -3.74 9.75 0.72
N VAL A 13 -2.41 9.79 0.84
CA VAL A 13 -1.71 9.75 2.13
C VAL A 13 -1.34 11.15 2.60
N ARG A 14 -1.43 11.39 3.91
CA ARG A 14 -1.06 12.67 4.54
C ARG A 14 0.40 13.06 4.28
N SER A 15 1.30 12.07 4.26
CA SER A 15 2.72 12.29 3.94
C SER A 15 3.37 11.03 3.39
N LYS A 16 4.50 11.19 2.69
CA LYS A 16 5.28 10.08 2.14
C LYS A 16 6.30 9.62 3.18
N GLY A 17 6.39 8.32 3.45
CA GLY A 17 7.43 7.77 4.31
C GLY A 17 7.24 6.31 4.66
N ARG A 18 8.26 5.69 5.27
CA ARG A 18 8.20 4.28 5.71
C ARG A 18 7.13 4.05 6.79
N LYS A 19 6.76 5.11 7.52
CA LYS A 19 5.72 5.09 8.57
C LYS A 19 4.29 5.20 8.02
N PHE A 20 4.12 5.61 6.76
CA PHE A 20 2.81 5.88 6.17
C PHE A 20 2.51 4.90 5.03
N GLU A 21 1.52 4.03 5.24
CA GLU A 21 0.89 3.14 4.24
C GLU A 21 1.86 2.37 3.31
N ARG A 22 2.96 1.84 3.87
CA ARG A 22 3.95 1.00 3.15
C ARG A 22 4.10 -0.44 3.66
N ALA A 23 3.36 -0.85 4.69
CA ALA A 23 3.55 -2.13 5.37
C ALA A 23 2.59 -3.23 4.89
N ARG A 24 1.56 -3.54 5.69
CA ARG A 24 0.58 -4.60 5.39
C ARG A 24 -0.22 -4.27 4.12
N GLY A 25 -0.53 -5.29 3.32
CA GLY A 25 -1.28 -5.15 2.05
C GLY A 25 -0.48 -4.58 0.88
N ARG A 26 0.72 -4.02 1.11
CA ARG A 26 1.61 -3.49 0.05
C ARG A 26 2.80 -4.41 -0.25
N ARG A 27 3.13 -5.32 0.67
CA ARG A 27 4.30 -6.21 0.59
C ARG A 27 3.96 -7.59 1.11
N ALA A 28 4.47 -8.63 0.45
CA ALA A 28 4.21 -10.03 0.83
C ALA A 28 4.74 -10.37 2.24
N SER A 29 5.87 -9.79 2.65
CA SER A 29 6.51 -10.07 3.95
C SER A 29 5.75 -9.56 5.19
N ARG A 30 4.64 -8.82 5.01
CA ARG A 30 3.84 -8.26 6.13
C ARG A 30 2.42 -8.85 6.21
N GLY A 31 2.24 -10.04 5.63
CA GLY A 31 1.02 -10.86 5.74
C GLY A 31 0.47 -11.25 4.37
N TYR A 32 0.17 -10.26 3.54
CA TYR A 32 -0.33 -10.45 2.18
C TYR A 32 -0.01 -9.22 1.33
N LYS A 33 -0.03 -9.40 0.01
CA LYS A 33 0.12 -8.34 -0.97
C LYS A 33 -1.15 -8.27 -1.82
N ASN A 34 -1.73 -7.08 -1.90
CA ASN A 34 -2.77 -6.75 -2.86
C ASN A 34 -2.17 -6.35 -4.21
#